data_AF-A0A654TMG1-F1
#
_entry.id   AF-A0A654TMG1-F1
#
_cell.length_a   1.000
_cell.length_b   1.000
_cell.length_c   1.000
_cell.angle_alpha   90.00
_cell.angle_beta   90.00
_cell.angle_gamma   90.00
#
_symmetry.space_group_name_H-M   'P 1'
#
loop_
_entity.id
_entity.type
_entity.pdbx_description
1 polymer ?
#
loop_
_entity_poly.entity_id
_entity_poly.type
_entity_poly.pdbx_seq_one_letter_code
_entity_poly.pdbx_strand_id
1 'polypeptide(L)' 'MTVAASHAALLLAQGSGRLLRRVTDRGVVAVLDSRMATARYGEFLRASLPPFWQTTNATQVRAALRRLARADAKAH' A
#
# COMPACT_ATOMS: atom_id res chain seq x y z
N MET A 1 20.07 -7.48 -12.00
CA MET A 1 18.67 -7.35 -11.52
C MET A 1 18.42 -6.20 -10.54
N THR A 2 19.46 -5.56 -9.98
CA THR A 2 19.33 -4.47 -9.00
C THR A 2 18.64 -3.22 -9.55
N VAL A 3 18.95 -2.82 -10.78
CA VAL A 3 18.37 -1.61 -11.42
C VAL A 3 16.84 -1.68 -11.56
N ALA A 4 16.31 -2.86 -11.93
CA ALA A 4 14.86 -3.04 -12.09
C ALA A 4 14.10 -2.97 -10.76
N ALA A 5 14.68 -3.48 -9.67
CA ALA A 5 14.07 -3.43 -8.35
C ALA A 5 14.04 -1.99 -7.81
N SER A 6 15.11 -1.21 -7.98
CA SER A 6 15.13 0.21 -7.59
C SER A 6 14.10 1.04 -8.35
N HIS A 7 13.91 0.79 -9.65
CA HIS A 7 12.88 1.45 -10.43
C HIS A 7 11.46 1.08 -9.94
N ALA A 8 11.22 -0.20 -9.66
CA ALA A 8 9.95 -0.66 -9.10
C ALA A 8 9.66 -0.06 -7.72
N ALA A 9 10.68 0.05 -6.86
CA ALA A 9 10.59 0.71 -5.55
C ALA A 9 10.15 2.17 -5.69
N LEU A 10 10.78 2.92 -6.62
CA LEU A 10 10.42 4.31 -6.89
C LEU A 10 8.96 4.43 -7.33
N LEU A 11 8.52 3.60 -8.29
CA LEU A 11 7.14 3.62 -8.77
C LEU A 11 6.14 3.24 -7.69
N LEU A 12 6.47 2.28 -6.81
CA LEU A 12 5.64 1.91 -5.66
C LEU A 12 5.51 3.07 -4.66
N ALA A 13 6.61 3.73 -4.32
CA ALA A 13 6.60 4.89 -3.43
C ALA A 13 5.73 6.03 -4.01
N GLN A 14 5.93 6.37 -5.28
CA GLN A 14 5.12 7.39 -5.98
C GLN A 14 3.64 6.99 -6.06
N GLY A 15 3.36 5.73 -6.36
CA GLY A 15 2.00 5.18 -6.36
C GLY A 15 1.32 5.32 -4.99
N SER A 16 2.05 5.05 -3.90
CA SER A 16 1.55 5.20 -2.54
C SER A 16 1.28 6.66 -2.15
N GLY A 17 2.07 7.61 -2.69
CA GLY A 17 1.85 9.05 -2.52
C GLY A 17 0.52 9.54 -3.09
N ARG A 18 -0.11 8.78 -4.01
CA ARG A 18 -1.45 9.11 -4.50
C ARG A 18 -2.53 8.96 -3.42
N LEU A 19 -2.29 8.12 -2.42
CA LEU A 19 -3.17 7.95 -1.25
C LEU A 19 -2.86 9.00 -0.17
N LEU A 20 -1.59 9.27 0.11
CA LEU A 20 -1.17 10.18 1.18
C LEU A 20 -1.03 11.63 0.68
N ARG A 21 -2.12 12.26 0.23
CA ARG A 21 -2.09 13.66 -0.27
C ARG A 21 -2.30 14.68 0.85
N ARG A 22 -2.97 14.28 1.93
CA ARG A 22 -3.26 15.07 3.13
C ARG A 22 -3.03 14.20 4.38
N VAL A 23 -2.76 14.85 5.51
CA VAL A 23 -2.54 14.16 6.80
C VAL A 23 -3.76 13.37 7.29
N THR A 24 -4.95 13.74 6.80
CA THR A 24 -6.21 13.07 7.13
C THR A 24 -6.58 11.96 6.15
N ASP A 25 -5.82 11.78 5.07
CA ASP A 25 -6.14 10.75 4.08
C ASP A 25 -5.95 9.36 4.68
N ARG A 26 -6.94 8.51 4.44
CA ARG A 26 -6.98 7.14 4.92
C ARG A 26 -7.38 6.24 3.77
N GLY A 27 -6.74 5.08 3.67
CA GLY A 27 -7.08 4.12 2.62
C GLY A 27 -6.17 2.91 2.62
N VAL A 28 -6.17 2.21 1.49
CA VAL A 28 -5.41 0.99 1.29
C VAL A 28 -4.62 1.11 0.00
N VAL A 29 -3.33 0.77 0.04
CA VAL A 29 -2.51 0.51 -1.15
C VAL A 29 -2.50 -0.99 -1.38
N ALA A 30 -3.06 -1.45 -2.50
CA ALA A 30 -3.09 -2.85 -2.86
C ALA A 30 -2.03 -3.13 -3.93
N VAL A 31 -1.09 -4.05 -3.64
CA VAL A 31 -0.15 -4.55 -4.63
C VAL A 31 -0.58 -5.96 -5.04
N LEU A 32 -1.03 -6.11 -6.28
CA LEU A 32 -1.54 -7.37 -6.83
C LEU A 32 -0.47 -8.15 -7.59
N ASP A 33 0.73 -8.18 -7.02
CA ASP A 33 1.88 -8.90 -7.56
C ASP A 33 2.40 -9.87 -6.49
N SER A 34 2.26 -11.18 -6.74
CA SER A 34 2.69 -12.22 -5.79
C SER A 34 4.19 -12.16 -5.50
N ARG A 35 4.99 -11.59 -6.41
CA ARG A 35 6.44 -11.41 -6.24
C ARG A 35 6.78 -10.47 -5.10
N MET A 36 5.86 -9.61 -4.68
CA MET A 36 6.06 -8.77 -3.48
C MET A 36 6.24 -9.60 -2.21
N ALA A 37 5.63 -10.79 -2.15
CA ALA A 37 5.75 -11.72 -1.04
C ALA A 37 6.81 -12.80 -1.28
N THR A 38 6.99 -13.25 -2.53
CA THR A 38 7.80 -14.44 -2.83
C THR A 38 9.22 -14.15 -3.32
N ALA A 39 9.47 -12.98 -3.93
CA ALA A 39 10.78 -12.68 -4.49
C ALA A 39 11.76 -12.18 -3.41
N ARG A 40 13.05 -12.50 -3.56
CA ARG A 40 14.13 -12.04 -2.66
C ARG A 40 14.19 -10.52 -2.49
N TYR A 41 13.77 -9.75 -3.50
CA TYR A 41 13.74 -8.29 -3.46
C TYR A 41 12.43 -7.71 -2.90
N GLY A 42 11.44 -8.54 -2.55
CA GLY A 42 10.14 -8.09 -2.04
C GLY A 42 10.25 -7.30 -0.73
N GLU A 43 11.20 -7.67 0.14
CA GLU A 43 11.52 -6.91 1.34
C GLU A 43 12.04 -5.51 1.03
N PHE A 44 12.97 -5.38 0.08
CA PHE A 44 13.48 -4.09 -0.38
C PHE A 44 12.35 -3.20 -0.95
N LEU A 45 11.45 -3.78 -1.75
CA LEU A 45 10.29 -3.04 -2.26
C LEU A 45 9.34 -2.58 -1.15
N ARG A 46 9.08 -3.42 -0.14
CA ARG A 46 8.26 -3.05 1.03
C ARG A 46 8.92 -1.97 1.88
N ALA A 47 10.23 -2.05 2.08
CA ALA A 47 10.99 -1.04 2.81
C ALA A 47 11.02 0.33 2.11
N SER A 48 10.75 0.36 0.81
CA SER A 48 10.63 1.60 0.03
C SER A 48 9.27 2.28 0.17
N LEU A 49 8.28 1.62 0.80
CA LEU A 49 6.98 2.19 1.11
C LEU A 49 7.02 2.86 2.49
N PRO A 50 6.11 3.83 2.76
CA PRO A 50 5.83 4.28 4.11
C PRO A 50 5.51 3.10 5.06
N PRO A 51 5.66 3.27 6.39
CA PRO A 51 5.47 2.20 7.38
C PRO A 51 3.98 1.84 7.55
N PHE A 52 3.37 1.29 6.50
CA PHE A 52 2.00 0.82 6.51
C PHE A 52 1.86 -0.46 7.33
N TRP A 53 0.69 -0.64 7.93
CA TRP A 53 0.28 -1.96 8.39
C TRP A 53 0.02 -2.87 7.18
N GLN A 54 0.62 -4.06 7.17
CA GLN A 54 0.60 -4.98 6.03
C GLN A 54 -0.31 -6.17 6.30
N THR A 55 -1.02 -6.63 5.27
CA THR A 55 -1.82 -7.86 5.32
C THR A 55 -1.97 -8.46 3.93
N THR A 56 -2.05 -9.78 3.84
CA THR A 56 -2.44 -10.53 2.64
C THR A 56 -3.91 -10.97 2.69
N ASN A 57 -4.61 -10.69 3.79
CA ASN A 57 -5.98 -11.14 3.99
C ASN A 57 -6.98 -10.13 3.40
N ALA A 58 -7.60 -10.52 2.28
CA ALA A 58 -8.60 -9.70 1.59
C ALA A 58 -9.82 -9.35 2.47
N THR A 59 -10.22 -10.23 3.39
CA THR A 59 -11.34 -9.97 4.32
C THR A 59 -11.02 -8.81 5.24
N GLN A 60 -9.79 -8.75 5.78
CA GLN A 60 -9.34 -7.63 6.62
C GLN A 60 -9.31 -6.31 5.84
N VAL A 61 -8.79 -6.34 4.61
CA VAL A 61 -8.77 -5.16 3.72
C VAL A 61 -10.17 -4.63 3.45
N ARG A 62 -11.11 -5.52 3.05
CA ARG A 62 -12.51 -5.13 2.79
C ARG A 62 -13.19 -4.59 4.04
N ALA A 63 -12.92 -5.14 5.22
CA ALA A 63 -13.44 -4.63 6.48
C ALA A 63 -12.90 -3.23 6.81
N ALA A 64 -11.60 -2.99 6.60
CA ALA A 64 -10.98 -1.68 6.77
C ALA A 64 -11.61 -0.63 5.83
N LEU A 65 -11.74 -0.94 4.54
CA LEU A 65 -12.35 -0.04 3.56
C LEU A 65 -13.81 0.30 3.92
N ARG A 66 -14.61 -0.67 4.36
CA ARG A 66 -15.98 -0.40 4.84
C ARG A 66 -16.01 0.54 6.05
N ARG A 67 -15.07 0.40 6.98
CA ARG A 67 -14.95 1.30 8.14
C ARG A 67 -14.58 2.72 7.72
N LEU A 68 -13.65 2.87 6.77
CA LEU A 68 -13.24 4.16 6.23
C LEU A 68 -14.39 4.85 5.51
N ALA A 69 -15.09 4.15 4.61
CA ALA A 69 -16.24 4.71 3.90
C ALA A 69 -17.35 5.19 4.85
N ARG A 70 -17.60 4.46 5.95
CA ARG A 70 -18.56 4.88 6.99
C ARG A 70 -18.08 6.08 7.80
N ALA A 71 -16.77 6.21 8.03
CA ALA A 71 -16.21 7.35 8.75
C ALA A 71 -16.29 8.64 7.92
N ASP A 72 -16.00 8.54 6.63
CA ASP A 72 -16.09 9.67 5.70
C ASP A 72 -17.54 10.14 5.53
N ALA A 73 -18.50 9.20 5.46
CA ALA A 73 -19.92 9.52 5.39
C ALA A 73 -20.49 10.19 6.65
N LYS A 74 -19.85 10.01 7.81
CA LYS A 74 -20.24 10.71 9.06
C LYS A 74 -19.60 12.09 9.20
N ALA A 75 -18.57 12.37 8.41
CA ALA A 75 -17.85 13.64 8.44
C ALA A 75 -18.47 14.70 7.49
N HIS A 76 -19.44 14.29 6.66
CA HIS A 76 -20.27 15.13 5.81
C HIS A 76 -21.67 15.24 6.42
#